data_AF-A0A6G3XA48-F1
#
_entry.id   AF-A0A6G3XA48-F1
#
_cell.length_a   1.000
_cell.length_b   1.000
_cell.length_c   1.000
_cell.angle_alpha   90.00
_cell.angle_beta   90.00
_cell.angle_gamma   90.00
#
_symmetry.space_group_name_H-M   'P 1'
#
loop_
_entity.id
_entity.type
_entity.pdbx_description
1 polymer ?
#
loop_
_entity_poly.entity_id
_entity_poly.type
_entity_poly.pdbx_seq_one_letter_code
_entity_poly.pdbx_strand_id
1 'polypeptide(L)' 'METIVLDIGETLVRDDRRWASWADWLGVPPHTLSALVGAAVAQGRDATDALRVLRP' A
#
# COMPACT_ATOMS: atom_id res chain seq x y z
N MET A 1 -12.69 -32.53 0.80
CA MET A 1 -11.36 -31.91 0.65
C MET A 1 -11.51 -30.46 1.03
N GLU A 2 -10.72 -29.96 1.98
CA GLU A 2 -10.76 -28.57 2.41
C GLU A 2 -9.82 -27.74 1.53
N THR A 3 -10.27 -26.54 1.14
CA THR A 3 -9.51 -25.63 0.26
C THR A 3 -9.45 -24.27 0.93
N ILE A 4 -8.24 -23.69 1.00
CA ILE A 4 -8.00 -22.34 1.53
C ILE A 4 -7.50 -21.49 0.37
N VAL A 5 -8.06 -20.29 0.23
CA VAL A 5 -7.66 -19.30 -0.78
C VAL A 5 -7.04 -18.12 -0.06
N LEU A 6 -5.83 -17.74 -0.49
CA LEU A 6 -5.07 -16.63 0.05
C LEU A 6 -4.78 -15.64 -1.07
N ASP A 7 -4.85 -14.36 -0.76
CA ASP A 7 -4.32 -13.34 -1.65
C ASP A 7 -2.77 -13.35 -1.62
N ILE A 8 -2.14 -12.95 -2.71
CA ILE A 8 -0.68 -12.93 -2.81
C ILE A 8 -0.10 -11.66 -2.20
N GLY A 9 -0.68 -10.49 -2.48
CA GLY A 9 -0.11 -9.19 -2.18
C GLY A 9 -0.16 -8.88 -0.69
N GLU A 10 -1.36 -8.61 -0.17
CA GLU A 10 -1.55 -8.14 1.21
C GLU A 10 -1.45 -9.26 2.25
N THR A 11 -1.53 -10.53 1.82
CA THR A 11 -1.57 -11.68 2.72
C THR A 11 -0.27 -12.49 2.74
N LEU A 12 0.21 -12.95 1.59
CA LEU A 12 1.37 -13.85 1.52
C LEU A 12 2.71 -13.12 1.36
N VAL A 13 2.69 -11.97 0.70
CA VAL A 13 3.88 -11.18 0.40
C VAL A 13 3.96 -9.98 1.34
N ARG A 14 5.19 -9.56 1.62
CA ARG A 14 5.44 -8.29 2.30
C ARG A 14 5.75 -7.23 1.27
N ASP A 15 4.85 -6.27 1.13
CA ASP A 15 4.94 -5.19 0.13
C ASP A 15 5.67 -3.93 0.64
N ASP A 16 6.32 -4.00 1.81
CA ASP A 16 7.01 -2.87 2.45
C ASP A 16 8.09 -2.25 1.56
N ARG A 17 8.90 -3.05 0.86
CA ARG A 17 9.92 -2.56 -0.09
C ARG A 17 9.30 -1.81 -1.27
N ARG A 18 8.17 -2.29 -1.78
CA ARG A 18 7.47 -1.66 -2.89
C ARG A 18 6.96 -0.28 -2.46
N TRP A 19 6.29 -0.21 -1.31
CA TRP A 19 5.80 1.07 -0.77
C TRP A 19 6.93 2.00 -0.35
N ALA A 20 8.01 1.49 0.24
CA ALA A 20 9.19 2.31 0.55
C ALA A 20 9.79 2.96 -0.70
N SER A 21 9.90 2.23 -1.82
CA SER A 21 10.42 2.80 -3.08
C SER A 21 9.55 3.94 -3.62
N TRP A 22 8.22 3.86 -3.44
CA TRP A 22 7.32 4.95 -3.79
C TRP A 22 7.48 6.15 -2.85
N ALA A 23 7.65 5.91 -1.55
CA ALA A 23 7.89 6.97 -0.58
C ALA A 23 9.20 7.71 -0.87
N ASP A 24 10.27 6.97 -1.20
CA ASP A 24 11.56 7.52 -1.59
C ASP A 24 11.44 8.36 -2.86
N TRP A 25 10.73 7.87 -3.89
CA TRP A 25 10.53 8.60 -5.14
C TRP A 25 9.69 9.88 -4.97
N LEU A 26 8.66 9.84 -4.11
CA LEU A 26 7.80 10.98 -3.78
C LEU A 26 8.41 11.94 -2.74
N GLY A 27 9.56 11.59 -2.15
CA GLY A 27 10.21 12.42 -1.13
C GLY A 27 9.44 12.54 0.18
N VAL A 28 8.65 11.52 0.56
CA VAL A 28 7.86 11.53 1.81
C VAL A 28 8.31 10.43 2.78
N PRO A 29 8.08 10.58 4.10
CA PRO A 29 8.35 9.50 5.04
C PRO A 29 7.53 8.23 4.72
N PRO A 30 8.12 7.02 4.82
CA PRO A 30 7.41 5.77 4.56
C PRO A 30 6.14 5.60 5.40
N HIS A 31 6.16 6.07 6.65
CA HIS A 31 4.99 6.03 7.53
C HIS A 31 3.86 6.97 7.06
N THR A 32 4.19 8.10 6.45
CA THR A 32 3.20 9.00 5.86
C THR A 32 2.50 8.33 4.68
N LEU A 33 3.27 7.70 3.79
CA LEU A 33 2.69 6.95 2.67
C LEU A 33 1.84 5.76 3.17
N SER A 34 2.34 5.00 4.15
CA SER A 34 1.60 3.90 4.78
C SER A 34 0.28 4.35 5.38
N ALA A 35 0.25 5.51 6.06
CA ALA A 35 -0.98 6.08 6.61
C ALA A 35 -2.00 6.45 5.51
N LEU A 36 -1.54 7.01 4.39
CA LEU A 36 -2.41 7.34 3.25
C LEU A 36 -2.95 6.10 2.55
N VAL A 37 -2.13 5.05 2.39
CA VAL A 37 -2.57 3.75 1.88
C VAL A 37 -3.65 3.16 2.78
N GLY A 38 -3.41 3.15 4.10
CA GLY A 38 -4.41 2.70 5.07
C GLY A 38 -5.71 3.49 4.99
N ALA A 39 -5.63 4.81 4.82
CA ALA A 39 -6.80 5.67 4.66
C ALA A 39 -7.58 5.41 3.35
N ALA A 40 -6.90 5.12 2.23
CA ALA A 40 -7.55 4.75 0.98
C ALA A 40 -8.30 3.42 1.11
N VAL A 41 -7.63 2.39 1.62
CA VAL A 41 -8.21 1.05 1.82
C VAL A 41 -9.38 1.08 2.78
N ALA A 42 -9.27 1.81 3.90
CA ALA A 42 -10.35 1.96 4.87
C ALA A 42 -11.61 2.63 4.28
N GLN A 43 -11.48 3.35 3.17
CA GLN A 43 -12.59 3.98 2.44
C GLN A 43 -13.07 3.14 1.25
N GLY A 44 -12.61 1.89 1.11
CA GLY A 44 -12.96 1.01 0.00
C GLY A 44 -12.33 1.43 -1.33
N ARG A 45 -11.29 2.27 -1.29
CA ARG A 45 -10.55 2.73 -2.47
C ARG A 45 -9.32 1.85 -2.70
N ASP A 46 -8.73 1.95 -3.89
CA ASP A 46 -7.51 1.22 -4.19
C ASP A 46 -6.33 1.80 -3.41
N ALA A 47 -5.42 0.96 -2.92
CA ALA A 47 -4.23 1.40 -2.19
C ALA A 47 -3.39 2.41 -3.01
N THR A 48 -3.34 2.26 -4.33
CA THR A 48 -2.62 3.15 -5.24
C THR A 48 -3.25 4.55 -5.33
N ASP A 49 -4.51 4.73 -4.92
CA ASP A 49 -5.13 6.06 -4.83
C ASP A 49 -4.40 6.97 -3.82
N ALA A 50 -3.70 6.39 -2.84
CA ALA A 50 -2.83 7.14 -1.93
C ALA A 50 -1.73 7.94 -2.65
N LEU A 51 -1.21 7.41 -3.77
CA LEU A 51 -0.17 8.06 -4.56
C LEU A 51 -0.68 9.33 -5.24
N ARG A 52 -2.00 9.44 -5.50
CA ARG A 52 -2.60 10.60 -6.17
C ARG A 52 -2.77 11.82 -5.25
N VAL A 53 -2.69 11.60 -3.93
CA VAL A 53 -2.76 12.67 -2.92
C VAL A 53 -1.43 13.43 -2.85
N LEU A 54 -0.33 12.75 -3.20
CA LEU A 54 1.02 13.28 -3.15
C LEU A 54 1.46 13.79 -4.53
N ARG A 55 2.38 14.76 -4.55
CA ARG A 55 3.06 15.21 -5.76
C ARG A 55 4.57 15.26 -5.46
N PRO A 56 5.43 14.91 -6.43
CA PRO A 56 6.87 15.18 -6.34
C PRO A 56 7.16 16.67 -6.18
#